data_AF-A0A932KB61-F1
#
_entry.id   AF-A0A932KB61-F1
#
_cell.length_a   1.000
_cell.length_b   1.000
_cell.length_c   1.000
_cell.angle_alpha   90.00
_cell.angle_beta   90.00
_cell.angle_gamma   90.00
#
_symmetry.space_group_name_H-M   'P 1'
#
loop_
_entity.id
_entity.type
_entity.pdbx_description
1 polymer ?
#
loop_
_entity_poly.entity_id
_entity_poly.type
_entity_poly.pdbx_seq_one_letter_code
_entity_poly.pdbx_strand_id
1 'polypeptide(L)'
;MNRKSIPWLLTAFLLAVLAVYTDARAQTAPLQGTFAYVPDRSDNVDQAVEIAVSKLNFFVRSIARNRLREMNAPYQRIVIELTSTQVSITGDRSAPMLTPSDGTPGVWTDA
;
A
#
# COMPACT_ATOMS: atom_id res chain seq x y z
N MET A 1 38.95 44.66 -31.31
CA MET A 1 37.93 43.72 -31.82
C MET A 1 38.31 42.31 -31.33
N ASN A 2 37.81 41.91 -30.15
CA ASN A 2 36.77 40.87 -29.94
C ASN A 2 37.15 39.49 -30.51
N ARG A 3 37.03 38.34 -29.85
CA ARG A 3 36.55 37.90 -28.51
C ARG A 3 37.03 36.44 -28.41
N LYS A 4 37.93 36.10 -27.48
CA LYS A 4 38.30 34.72 -27.14
C LYS A 4 37.82 34.42 -25.72
N SER A 5 36.52 34.19 -25.53
CA SER A 5 35.96 33.94 -24.20
C SER A 5 34.65 33.15 -24.27
N ILE A 6 34.66 32.04 -25.01
CA ILE A 6 33.50 31.13 -25.16
C ILE A 6 33.67 29.78 -24.42
N PRO A 7 34.86 29.27 -24.01
CA PRO A 7 34.91 27.90 -23.50
C PRO A 7 34.31 27.72 -22.10
N TRP A 8 34.31 28.75 -21.24
CA TRP A 8 33.91 28.60 -19.82
C TRP A 8 32.40 28.57 -19.58
N LEU A 9 31.62 29.27 -20.43
CA LEU A 9 30.16 29.31 -20.29
C LEU A 9 29.50 27.97 -20.65
N LEU A 10 30.08 27.25 -21.62
CA LEU A 10 29.64 25.91 -22.01
C LEU A 10 29.93 24.87 -20.92
N THR A 11 31.10 24.93 -20.29
CA THR A 11 31.45 24.00 -19.19
C THR A 11 30.59 24.23 -17.96
N ALA A 12 30.31 25.49 -17.61
CA ALA A 12 29.44 25.82 -16.47
C ALA A 12 28.00 25.36 -16.72
N PHE A 13 27.50 25.47 -17.95
CA PHE A 13 26.19 24.97 -18.33
C PHE A 13 26.10 23.44 -18.28
N LEU A 14 27.15 22.74 -18.74
CA LEU A 14 27.20 21.27 -18.71
C LEU A 14 27.24 20.72 -17.28
N LEU A 15 27.97 21.37 -16.36
CA LEU A 15 28.01 21.01 -14.94
C LEU A 15 26.67 21.30 -14.22
N ALA A 16 25.98 22.38 -14.59
CA ALA A 16 24.67 22.70 -14.03
C ALA A 16 23.58 21.71 -14.49
N VAL A 17 23.62 21.24 -15.74
CA VAL A 17 22.70 20.20 -16.24
C VAL A 17 22.93 18.86 -15.55
N LEU A 18 24.18 18.52 -15.23
CA LEU A 18 24.50 17.26 -14.52
C LEU A 18 24.02 17.25 -13.05
N ALA A 19 23.96 18.41 -12.40
CA ALA A 19 23.51 18.54 -11.01
C ALA A 19 21.98 18.41 -10.83
N VAL A 20 21.20 18.50 -11.91
CA VAL A 20 19.71 18.40 -11.87
C VAL A 20 19.23 16.95 -11.88
N TYR A 21 20.11 15.98 -12.17
CA TYR A 21 19.80 14.55 -12.02
C TYR A 21 20.02 14.09 -10.57
N THR A 22 19.48 14.83 -9.60
CA THR A 22 19.24 14.27 -8.27
C THR A 22 18.12 13.24 -8.43
N ASP A 23 18.49 11.96 -8.34
CA ASP A 23 17.60 10.81 -8.27
C ASP A 23 16.36 11.16 -7.41
N ALA A 24 15.21 11.31 -8.06
CA ALA A 24 13.92 11.24 -7.38
C ALA A 24 13.71 9.78 -6.99
N ARG A 25 14.39 9.33 -5.93
CA ARG A 25 14.12 8.01 -5.37
C ARG A 25 12.72 8.07 -4.77
N ALA A 26 11.81 7.28 -5.34
CA ALA A 26 10.54 6.99 -4.71
C ALA A 26 10.87 6.49 -3.29
N GLN A 27 10.48 7.26 -2.28
CA GLN A 27 10.61 6.81 -0.89
C GLN A 27 9.69 5.61 -0.77
N THR A 28 10.27 4.42 -0.64
CA THR A 28 9.51 3.22 -0.28
C THR A 28 8.81 3.54 1.02
N ALA A 29 7.47 3.61 0.98
CA ALA A 29 6.70 3.87 2.17
C ALA A 29 7.07 2.81 3.22
N PRO A 30 7.37 3.21 4.48
CA PRO A 30 7.69 2.26 5.51
C PRO A 30 6.49 1.32 5.71
N LEU A 31 6.75 0.02 5.71
CA LEU A 31 5.72 -1.00 5.96
C LEU A 31 5.18 -0.90 7.39
N GLN A 32 6.03 -0.48 8.34
CA GLN A 32 5.64 -0.25 9.73
C GLN A 32 4.97 1.11 9.89
N GLY A 33 3.84 1.15 10.59
CA GLY A 33 3.16 2.39 10.89
C GLY A 33 1.67 2.23 11.15
N THR A 34 0.99 3.37 11.28
CA THR A 34 -0.47 3.45 11.36
C THR A 34 -1.01 3.97 10.04
N PHE A 35 -1.94 3.24 9.46
CA PHE A 35 -2.56 3.53 8.18
C PHE A 35 -4.05 3.79 8.39
N ALA A 36 -4.55 4.83 7.72
CA ALA A 36 -5.96 5.16 7.70
C ALA A 36 -6.54 4.78 6.34
N TYR A 37 -7.78 4.29 6.34
CA TYR A 37 -8.51 4.02 5.11
C TYR A 37 -8.82 5.34 4.39
N VAL A 38 -8.51 5.38 3.10
CA VAL A 38 -8.81 6.53 2.25
C VAL A 38 -9.60 6.02 1.05
N PRO A 39 -10.95 6.18 1.02
CA PRO A 39 -11.79 5.60 -0.01
C PRO A 39 -11.33 5.90 -1.43
N ASP A 40 -10.93 7.15 -1.71
CA ASP A 40 -10.52 7.59 -3.05
C ASP A 40 -9.16 7.04 -3.49
N ARG A 41 -8.36 6.51 -2.56
CA ARG A 41 -7.04 5.92 -2.81
C ARG A 41 -7.00 4.41 -2.56
N SER A 42 -8.16 3.80 -2.33
CA SER A 42 -8.30 2.39 -2.00
C SER A 42 -9.18 1.69 -3.02
N ASP A 43 -9.06 0.37 -3.11
CA ASP A 43 -9.93 -0.43 -3.95
C ASP A 43 -11.37 -0.45 -3.43
N ASN A 44 -12.33 -0.56 -4.35
CA ASN A 44 -13.74 -0.61 -4.01
C ASN A 44 -14.18 -2.04 -3.69
N VAL A 45 -14.31 -2.34 -2.39
CA VAL A 45 -14.77 -3.66 -1.91
C VAL A 45 -16.17 -4.00 -2.40
N ASP A 46 -17.11 -3.05 -2.45
CA ASP A 46 -18.47 -3.31 -2.92
C ASP A 46 -18.48 -3.75 -4.38
N GLN A 47 -17.63 -3.14 -5.22
CA GLN A 47 -17.46 -3.56 -6.60
C GLN A 47 -16.91 -4.99 -6.70
N ALA A 48 -15.93 -5.34 -5.88
CA ALA A 48 -15.40 -6.70 -5.82
C ALA A 48 -16.46 -7.72 -5.39
N VAL A 49 -17.31 -7.37 -4.41
CA VAL A 49 -18.46 -8.19 -4.00
C VAL A 49 -19.45 -8.37 -5.15
N GLU A 50 -19.82 -7.31 -5.86
CA GLU A 50 -20.75 -7.43 -6.99
C GLU A 50 -20.18 -8.31 -8.11
N ILE A 51 -18.88 -8.20 -8.41
CA ILE A 51 -18.20 -9.07 -9.37
C ILE A 51 -18.28 -10.53 -8.91
N ALA A 52 -18.04 -10.82 -7.63
CA ALA A 52 -18.09 -12.17 -7.10
C ALA A 52 -19.51 -12.77 -7.20
N VAL A 53 -20.53 -12.03 -6.77
CA VAL A 53 -21.91 -12.54 -6.75
C VAL A 53 -22.59 -12.56 -8.12
N SER A 54 -22.05 -11.82 -9.10
CA SER A 54 -22.51 -11.86 -10.50
C SER A 54 -22.38 -13.26 -11.12
N LYS A 55 -21.43 -14.06 -10.63
CA LYS A 55 -21.18 -15.44 -11.07
C LYS A 55 -22.16 -16.44 -10.45
N LEU A 56 -22.97 -16.01 -9.48
CA LEU A 56 -23.91 -16.85 -8.75
C LEU A 56 -25.32 -16.78 -9.34
N ASN A 57 -26.08 -17.85 -9.11
CA ASN A 57 -27.51 -17.92 -9.41
C ASN A 57 -28.30 -16.85 -8.66
N PHE A 58 -29.37 -16.34 -9.28
CA PHE A 58 -30.19 -15.25 -8.75
C PHE A 58 -30.73 -15.53 -7.34
N PHE A 59 -31.14 -16.77 -7.06
CA PHE A 59 -31.71 -17.17 -5.76
C PHE A 59 -30.75 -17.01 -4.57
N VAL A 60 -29.44 -17.23 -4.78
CA VAL A 60 -28.43 -17.18 -3.70
C VAL A 60 -27.63 -15.88 -3.70
N ARG A 61 -27.71 -15.10 -4.79
CA ARG A 61 -26.94 -13.87 -5.00
C ARG A 61 -27.14 -12.85 -3.87
N SER A 62 -28.38 -12.64 -3.42
CA SER A 62 -28.69 -11.66 -2.36
C SER A 62 -28.09 -12.07 -1.01
N ILE A 63 -28.20 -13.35 -0.65
CA ILE A 63 -27.63 -13.91 0.59
C ILE A 63 -26.10 -13.82 0.55
N ALA A 64 -25.49 -14.25 -0.56
CA ALA A 64 -24.04 -14.19 -0.73
C ALA A 64 -23.53 -12.74 -0.68
N ARG A 65 -24.22 -11.80 -1.33
CA ARG A 65 -23.88 -10.37 -1.27
C ARG A 65 -23.86 -9.87 0.17
N ASN A 66 -24.93 -10.15 0.93
CA ASN A 66 -25.02 -9.66 2.30
C ASN A 66 -23.89 -10.21 3.16
N ARG A 67 -23.66 -11.53 3.10
CA ARG A 67 -22.57 -12.20 3.84
C ARG A 67 -21.19 -11.66 3.47
N LEU A 68 -20.92 -11.47 2.18
CA LEU A 68 -19.63 -10.96 1.72
C LEU A 68 -19.40 -9.52 2.18
N ARG A 69 -20.42 -8.65 2.14
CA ARG A 69 -20.28 -7.27 2.65
C ARG A 69 -20.04 -7.23 4.15
N GLU A 70 -20.78 -8.04 4.92
CA GLU A 70 -20.60 -8.14 6.38
C GLU A 70 -19.18 -8.56 6.75
N MET A 71 -18.63 -9.59 6.08
CA MET A 71 -17.32 -10.13 6.41
C MET A 71 -16.15 -9.28 5.89
N ASN A 72 -16.35 -8.49 4.85
CA ASN A 72 -15.27 -7.75 4.17
C ASN A 72 -15.38 -6.23 4.34
N ALA A 73 -16.12 -5.74 5.33
CA ALA A 73 -16.16 -4.31 5.61
C ALA A 73 -14.74 -3.76 5.85
N PRO A 74 -14.31 -2.67 5.18
CA PRO A 74 -12.95 -2.18 5.25
C PRO A 74 -12.60 -1.69 6.66
N TYR A 75 -11.39 -2.02 7.12
CA TYR A 75 -10.82 -1.48 8.36
C TYR A 75 -10.58 0.03 8.19
N GLN A 76 -11.05 0.86 9.11
CA GLN A 76 -10.83 2.31 9.06
C GLN A 76 -9.40 2.68 9.45
N ARG A 77 -8.78 1.85 10.29
CA ARG A 77 -7.40 1.99 10.75
C ARG A 77 -6.72 0.63 10.82
N ILE A 78 -5.49 0.57 10.35
CA ILE A 78 -4.60 -0.60 10.48
C ILE A 78 -3.30 -0.13 11.12
N VAL A 79 -2.81 -0.86 12.12
CA VAL A 79 -1.49 -0.67 12.70
C VAL A 79 -0.64 -1.88 12.35
N ILE A 80 0.51 -1.64 11.72
CA ILE A 80 1.48 -2.66 11.37
C ILE A 80 2.72 -2.43 12.22
N GLU A 81 3.08 -3.41 13.04
CA GLU A 81 4.26 -3.40 13.89
C GLU A 81 5.20 -4.53 13.50
N LEU A 82 6.48 -4.21 13.34
CA LEU A 82 7.52 -5.18 13.03
C LEU A 82 8.50 -5.22 14.21
N THR A 83 8.73 -6.42 14.73
CA THR A 83 9.81 -6.72 15.67
C THR A 83 10.84 -7.63 14.98
N SER A 84 11.94 -7.95 15.65
CA SER A 84 12.94 -8.88 15.11
C SER A 84 12.39 -10.29 14.88
N THR A 85 11.35 -10.69 15.60
CA THR A 85 10.82 -12.07 15.61
C THR A 85 9.39 -12.19 15.07
N GLN A 86 8.64 -11.09 14.99
CA GLN A 86 7.21 -11.12 14.71
C GLN A 86 6.74 -9.86 13.97
N VAL A 87 5.76 -10.05 13.08
CA VAL A 87 4.93 -8.99 12.51
C VAL A 87 3.54 -9.07 13.13
N SER A 88 3.02 -7.93 13.57
CA SER A 88 1.67 -7.77 14.12
C SER A 88 0.87 -6.81 13.25
N ILE A 89 -0.33 -7.22 12.85
CA ILE A 89 -1.28 -6.39 12.10
C ILE A 89 -2.56 -6.27 12.92
N THR A 90 -2.88 -5.07 13.37
CA THR A 90 -4.06 -4.80 14.20
C THR A 90 -5.04 -3.90 13.46
N GLY A 91 -6.27 -4.39 13.28
CA GLY A 91 -7.40 -3.62 12.75
C GLY A 91 -8.24 -2.99 13.85
N ASP A 92 -9.23 -2.17 13.46
CA ASP A 92 -10.16 -1.52 14.40
C ASP A 92 -11.15 -2.47 15.10
N ARG A 93 -11.44 -3.63 14.49
CA ARG A 93 -12.53 -4.53 14.90
C ARG A 93 -12.08 -5.96 15.23
N SER A 94 -10.78 -6.21 15.38
CA SER A 94 -10.26 -7.57 15.57
C SER A 94 -9.03 -7.62 16.48
N ALA A 95 -8.77 -8.80 17.04
CA ALA A 95 -7.49 -9.11 17.67
C ALA A 95 -6.33 -8.95 16.67
N PRO A 96 -5.10 -8.70 17.15
CA PRO A 96 -3.92 -8.63 16.29
C PRO A 96 -3.68 -9.95 15.55
N MET A 97 -3.46 -9.86 14.24
CA MET A 97 -2.95 -10.97 13.44
C MET A 97 -1.43 -11.02 13.60
N LEU A 98 -0.92 -12.18 14.04
CA LEU A 98 0.49 -12.37 14.36
C LEU A 98 1.11 -13.36 13.38
N THR A 99 2.28 -13.01 12.85
CA THR A 99 3.06 -13.90 11.98
C THR A 99 4.56 -13.80 12.30
N PRO A 100 5.33 -14.90 12.22
CA PRO A 100 6.79 -14.85 12.33
C PRO A 100 7.41 -13.90 11.31
N SER A 101 8.46 -13.17 11.71
CA SER A 101 9.18 -12.25 10.81
C SER A 101 10.01 -12.95 9.75
N ASP A 102 10.28 -14.25 9.91
CA ASP A 102 11.10 -15.07 9.03
C ASP A 102 10.31 -15.73 7.87
N GLY A 103 9.00 -15.46 7.80
CA GLY A 103 8.11 -16.02 6.77
C GLY A 103 7.71 -17.48 7.01
N THR A 104 8.06 -18.05 8.17
CA THR A 104 7.52 -19.36 8.55
C THR A 104 6.00 -19.24 8.81
N PRO A 105 5.20 -20.27 8.45
CA PRO A 105 3.76 -20.23 8.69
C PRO A 105 3.43 -20.06 10.17
N GLY A 106 2.62 -19.06 10.49
CA GLY A 106 2.06 -18.88 11.84
C GLY A 106 0.92 -19.88 12.10
N VAL A 107 0.70 -20.21 13.37
CA VAL A 107 -0.47 -20.99 13.79
C VAL A 107 -1.68 -20.06 13.80
N TRP A 108 -2.72 -20.42 13.04
CA TRP A 108 -4.01 -19.76 13.13
C TRP A 108 -4.70 -20.18 14.43
N THR A 109 -4.82 -19.26 15.38
CA THR A 109 -5.62 -19.43 16.58
C THR A 109 -6.90 -18.62 16.41
N ASP A 110 -8.05 -19.29 16.45
CA ASP A 110 -9.35 -18.61 16.50
C ASP A 110 -9.38 -17.74 17.77
N ALA A 111 -9.67 -16.44 17.60
CA ALA A 111 -9.75 -15.47 18.69
C ALA A 111 -11.10 -15.53 19.42
#